data_AF-E2Q4V1-F1
#
_entry.id   AF-E2Q4V1-F1
#
_cell.length_a   1.000
_cell.length_b   1.000
_cell.length_c   1.000
_cell.angle_alpha   90.00
_cell.angle_beta   90.00
_cell.angle_gamma   90.00
#
_symmetry.space_group_name_H-M   'P 1'
#
loop_
_entity.id
_entity.type
_entity.pdbx_description
1 polymer ?
#
loop_
_entity_poly.entity_id
_entity_poly.type
_entity_poly.pdbx_seq_one_letter_code
_entity_poly.pdbx_strand_id
1 'polypeptide(L)'
;MTIGTAPERPAAGGGESPPAAGPAPSPGAPDTAKDTSAASAENGSGRGGRGRRGRGASGRGTARAVLRGLGRRPSALISAGVLALLVLLALAAPLITALTGQDPYAYHDGLIDSARGGVPVGPLGGVSADHWLGVEPGTGRDLLARLLYGARISLLVAAGATLVQIAIGLAVGLAAGLGGPLLDSLLSRVGDVLVALPMLVVGIALTAVVPPDFPRPLLLVLLIGAFGWGGTARIVRAQTLSLRRRDFVAAARLSGNGPWRVARRELLPSLAAPVITYAAVLLPVNIVVEASLSFLGVGVKPPTPSWGQMLSTAQTWFRADPMYVLLPAGLLFVTVLAFTVLGEAVRTALDPREASRLAVGTRREKPASPESVASPASPAPVSPDPAPSPDPASPRKAPS
;
A
#
# COMPACT_ATOMS: atom_id res chain seq x y z
N MET A 1 70.12 -12.57 7.16
CA MET A 1 70.75 -13.72 6.48
C MET A 1 69.85 -14.06 5.30
N THR A 2 70.34 -13.75 4.10
CA THR A 2 69.67 -13.83 2.79
C THR A 2 69.62 -15.26 2.24
N ILE A 3 68.71 -15.53 1.29
CA ILE A 3 68.82 -16.35 0.04
C ILE A 3 67.44 -17.00 -0.19
N GLY A 4 66.62 -16.65 -1.19
CA GLY A 4 66.82 -16.83 -2.65
C GLY A 4 66.66 -18.33 -3.00
N THR A 5 65.87 -18.86 -3.93
CA THR A 5 65.47 -18.48 -5.29
C THR A 5 64.48 -19.56 -5.81
N ALA A 6 63.59 -19.20 -6.75
CA ALA A 6 62.71 -20.07 -7.55
C ALA A 6 63.51 -20.81 -8.67
N PRO A 7 62.93 -21.37 -9.77
CA PRO A 7 61.56 -21.84 -10.11
C PRO A 7 61.52 -23.24 -10.80
N GLU A 8 60.34 -23.83 -11.04
CA GLU A 8 60.13 -24.70 -12.23
C GLU A 8 58.64 -24.86 -12.62
N ARG A 9 58.40 -24.80 -13.93
CA ARG A 9 57.18 -25.08 -14.74
C ARG A 9 57.69 -25.90 -15.95
N PRO A 10 56.86 -26.48 -16.85
CA PRO A 10 55.44 -26.86 -16.79
C PRO A 10 55.19 -28.31 -17.29
N ALA A 11 53.96 -28.81 -17.17
CA ALA A 11 53.46 -29.92 -17.99
C ALA A 11 52.16 -29.50 -18.70
N ALA A 12 52.09 -29.84 -19.98
CA ALA A 12 51.08 -29.46 -20.96
C ALA A 12 49.96 -30.51 -21.11
N GLY A 13 48.84 -30.09 -21.68
CA GLY A 13 48.02 -30.94 -22.57
C GLY A 13 46.59 -31.20 -22.11
N GLY A 14 45.62 -30.63 -22.83
CA GLY A 14 44.20 -30.99 -22.74
C GLY A 14 43.29 -29.84 -23.18
N GLY A 15 43.16 -29.62 -24.49
CA GLY A 15 42.27 -28.62 -25.06
C GLY A 15 40.89 -29.18 -25.39
N GLU A 16 39.87 -28.34 -25.24
CA GLU A 16 38.62 -28.43 -26.01
C GLU A 16 37.96 -27.04 -26.10
N SER A 17 37.49 -26.74 -27.30
CA SER A 17 37.06 -25.43 -27.80
C SER A 17 35.67 -24.98 -27.29
N PRO A 18 35.41 -23.66 -27.19
CA PRO A 18 34.08 -23.13 -26.88
C PRO A 18 33.16 -23.06 -28.12
N PRO A 19 31.83 -23.26 -27.99
CA PRO A 19 30.90 -23.14 -29.10
C PRO A 19 30.51 -21.68 -29.43
N ALA A 20 30.19 -21.52 -30.72
CA ALA A 20 29.96 -20.33 -31.52
C ALA A 20 28.96 -19.28 -31.00
N ALA A 21 29.33 -18.01 -31.24
CA ALA A 21 28.46 -16.84 -31.20
C ALA A 21 27.60 -16.77 -32.48
N GLY A 22 26.28 -16.59 -32.32
CA GLY A 22 25.34 -16.35 -33.42
C GLY A 22 25.41 -14.90 -33.95
N PRO A 23 25.07 -14.67 -35.23
CA PRO A 23 25.30 -13.39 -35.89
C PRO A 23 24.23 -12.32 -35.59
N ALA A 24 24.68 -11.07 -35.58
CA ALA A 24 23.89 -9.86 -35.45
C ALA A 24 22.99 -9.58 -36.69
N PRO A 25 21.83 -8.93 -36.54
CA PRO A 25 21.05 -8.45 -37.68
C PRO A 25 21.50 -7.05 -38.12
N SER A 26 21.71 -6.90 -39.44
CA SER A 26 21.97 -5.64 -40.14
C SER A 26 20.67 -5.05 -40.75
N PRO A 27 20.65 -3.74 -41.11
CA PRO A 27 19.44 -2.94 -41.27
C PRO A 27 18.89 -2.92 -42.70
N GLY A 28 17.56 -2.79 -42.84
CA GLY A 28 16.88 -2.54 -44.11
C GLY A 28 15.60 -1.73 -43.90
N ALA A 29 15.51 -0.60 -44.58
CA ALA A 29 14.32 0.22 -44.79
C ALA A 29 14.06 0.28 -46.32
N PRO A 30 13.07 1.04 -46.83
CA PRO A 30 11.65 1.18 -46.47
C PRO A 30 10.74 0.75 -47.65
N ASP A 31 9.42 0.59 -47.47
CA ASP A 31 8.50 0.99 -48.55
C ASP A 31 7.01 1.11 -48.17
N THR A 32 6.45 2.19 -48.73
CA THR A 32 5.08 2.46 -49.22
C THR A 32 3.82 2.32 -48.34
N ALA A 33 3.33 3.50 -47.96
CA ALA A 33 1.97 4.02 -48.16
C ALA A 33 0.85 3.06 -48.65
N LYS A 34 -0.27 3.10 -47.92
CA LYS A 34 -1.59 3.21 -48.55
C LYS A 34 -2.60 3.89 -47.64
N ASP A 35 -3.23 4.90 -48.22
CA ASP A 35 -4.36 5.67 -47.74
C ASP A 35 -5.57 4.80 -47.37
N THR A 36 -6.33 5.26 -46.38
CA THR A 36 -7.81 5.31 -46.51
C THR A 36 -8.34 6.37 -45.55
N SER A 37 -8.72 7.49 -46.15
CA SER A 37 -9.50 8.57 -45.56
C SER A 37 -11.00 8.27 -45.68
N ALA A 38 -11.74 8.73 -44.68
CA ALA A 38 -13.13 9.21 -44.72
C ALA A 38 -14.27 8.26 -45.13
N ALA A 39 -15.22 8.10 -44.20
CA ALA A 39 -16.63 8.41 -44.48
C ALA A 39 -17.40 8.69 -43.18
N SER A 40 -17.89 9.93 -43.09
CA SER A 40 -18.91 10.42 -42.16
C SER A 40 -20.31 9.93 -42.53
N ALA A 41 -21.19 9.76 -41.54
CA ALA A 41 -22.60 10.22 -41.49
C ALA A 41 -23.34 9.42 -40.40
N GLU A 42 -23.69 9.98 -39.26
CA GLU A 42 -24.83 10.86 -38.95
C GLU A 42 -26.12 10.12 -38.54
N ASN A 43 -26.59 10.52 -37.36
CA ASN A 43 -27.96 10.60 -36.85
C ASN A 43 -28.69 9.37 -36.26
N GLY A 44 -29.08 9.56 -35.00
CA GLY A 44 -29.91 8.67 -34.20
C GLY A 44 -30.21 9.31 -32.84
N SER A 45 -31.12 10.29 -32.86
CA SER A 45 -31.53 11.13 -31.74
C SER A 45 -32.09 10.36 -30.54
N GLY A 46 -31.87 10.92 -29.35
CA GLY A 46 -32.94 11.02 -28.35
C GLY A 46 -32.99 9.93 -27.28
N ARG A 47 -32.22 10.11 -26.20
CA ARG A 47 -32.74 9.86 -24.84
C ARG A 47 -31.98 10.68 -23.82
N GLY A 48 -32.66 11.71 -23.32
CA GLY A 48 -32.22 12.55 -22.22
C GLY A 48 -32.03 11.75 -20.94
N GLY A 49 -30.83 11.23 -20.74
CA GLY A 49 -30.35 10.82 -19.42
C GLY A 49 -29.94 12.09 -18.69
N ARG A 50 -30.80 12.59 -17.79
CA ARG A 50 -30.47 13.66 -16.84
C ARG A 50 -29.11 13.35 -16.22
N GLY A 51 -28.10 14.13 -16.60
CA GLY A 51 -26.79 14.10 -15.98
C GLY A 51 -26.98 14.31 -14.49
N ARG A 52 -26.82 13.24 -13.71
CA ARG A 52 -26.60 13.35 -12.26
C ARG A 52 -25.32 14.15 -12.12
N ARG A 53 -25.50 15.45 -11.87
CA ARG A 53 -24.45 16.37 -11.47
C ARG A 53 -23.67 15.68 -10.36
N GLY A 54 -22.47 15.21 -10.69
CA GLY A 54 -21.45 14.82 -9.73
C GLY A 54 -20.97 16.07 -9.02
N ARG A 55 -21.83 16.65 -8.17
CA ARG A 55 -21.41 17.69 -7.23
C ARG A 55 -20.37 17.03 -6.34
N GLY A 56 -19.19 17.66 -6.30
CA GLY A 56 -18.00 17.16 -5.67
C GLY A 56 -18.30 16.46 -4.35
N ALA A 57 -17.73 15.27 -4.19
CA ALA A 57 -17.65 14.61 -2.91
C ALA A 57 -16.88 15.55 -1.97
N SER A 58 -17.62 16.43 -1.27
CA SER A 58 -17.07 17.17 -0.14
C SER A 58 -16.47 16.14 0.82
N GLY A 59 -15.33 16.41 1.46
CA GLY A 59 -14.66 15.43 2.33
C GLY A 59 -15.57 14.78 3.40
N ARG A 60 -16.68 15.44 3.75
CA ARG A 60 -17.76 14.91 4.60
C ARG A 60 -18.47 13.68 4.01
N GLY A 61 -18.59 13.59 2.69
CA GLY A 61 -19.16 12.45 1.97
C GLY A 61 -18.26 11.21 2.00
N THR A 62 -16.95 11.40 1.80
CA THR A 62 -15.94 10.33 1.84
C THR A 62 -15.81 9.75 3.25
N ALA A 63 -15.68 10.60 4.27
CA ALA A 63 -15.61 10.14 5.66
C ALA A 63 -16.88 9.38 6.09
N ARG A 64 -18.06 9.87 5.72
CA ARG A 64 -19.34 9.21 6.04
C ARG A 64 -19.52 7.89 5.29
N ALA A 65 -19.02 7.77 4.06
CA ALA A 65 -19.01 6.53 3.30
C ALA A 65 -18.12 5.47 3.97
N VAL A 66 -16.92 5.86 4.41
CA VAL A 66 -16.02 5.00 5.18
C VAL A 66 -16.70 4.53 6.47
N LEU A 67 -17.21 5.45 7.29
CA LEU A 67 -17.86 5.11 8.56
C LEU A 67 -19.06 4.15 8.39
N ARG A 68 -19.90 4.38 7.37
CA ARG A 68 -21.02 3.47 7.07
C ARG A 68 -20.56 2.12 6.52
N GLY A 69 -19.49 2.08 5.73
CA GLY A 69 -18.90 0.86 5.20
C GLY A 69 -18.29 0.00 6.31
N LEU A 70 -17.55 0.63 7.23
CA LEU A 70 -16.96 -0.03 8.40
C LEU A 70 -18.02 -0.63 9.32
N GLY A 71 -19.12 0.10 9.58
CA GLY A 71 -20.22 -0.37 10.43
C GLY A 71 -20.96 -1.62 9.94
N ARG A 72 -20.73 -2.04 8.70
CA ARG A 72 -21.36 -3.24 8.12
C ARG A 72 -20.53 -4.51 8.25
N ARG A 73 -19.27 -4.42 8.71
CA ARG A 73 -18.34 -5.55 8.78
C ARG A 73 -17.87 -5.78 10.23
N PRO A 74 -18.16 -6.94 10.84
CA PRO A 74 -17.79 -7.21 12.23
C PRO A 74 -16.26 -7.21 12.41
N SER A 75 -15.50 -7.75 11.46
CA SER A 75 -14.03 -7.74 11.49
C SER A 75 -13.46 -6.32 11.52
N ALA A 76 -14.04 -5.40 10.74
CA ALA A 76 -13.61 -4.00 10.72
C ALA A 76 -13.89 -3.29 12.05
N LEU A 77 -15.03 -3.58 12.68
CA LEU A 77 -15.39 -3.04 13.99
C LEU A 77 -14.47 -3.56 15.10
N ILE A 78 -14.17 -4.86 15.10
CA ILE A 78 -13.25 -5.48 16.07
C ILE A 78 -11.86 -4.86 15.91
N SER A 79 -11.32 -4.80 14.69
CA SER A 79 -10.00 -4.22 14.44
C SER A 79 -9.95 -2.73 14.79
N ALA A 80 -11.00 -1.97 14.48
CA ALA A 80 -11.10 -0.56 14.89
C ALA A 80 -11.14 -0.43 16.42
N GLY A 81 -11.87 -1.30 17.13
CA GLY A 81 -11.93 -1.32 18.59
C GLY A 81 -10.58 -1.66 19.23
N VAL A 82 -9.87 -2.66 18.70
CA VAL A 82 -8.51 -3.03 19.15
C VAL A 82 -7.54 -1.87 18.95
N LEU A 83 -7.54 -1.24 17.77
CA LEU A 83 -6.66 -0.09 17.51
C LEU A 83 -7.03 1.12 18.36
N ALA A 84 -8.32 1.39 18.56
CA ALA A 84 -8.77 2.45 19.45
C ALA A 84 -8.28 2.20 20.89
N LEU A 85 -8.41 0.96 21.39
CA LEU A 85 -7.89 0.59 22.70
C LEU A 85 -6.37 0.77 22.79
N LEU A 86 -5.60 0.31 21.80
CA LEU A 86 -4.15 0.46 21.76
C LEU A 86 -3.71 1.94 21.74
N VAL A 87 -4.38 2.76 20.92
CA VAL A 87 -4.12 4.20 20.88
C VAL A 87 -4.49 4.86 22.20
N LEU A 88 -5.63 4.48 22.82
CA LEU A 88 -6.03 4.99 24.13
C LEU A 88 -5.03 4.61 25.20
N LEU A 89 -4.56 3.36 25.24
CA LEU A 89 -3.52 2.91 26.17
C LEU A 89 -2.20 3.64 25.95
N ALA A 90 -1.80 3.85 24.69
CA ALA A 90 -0.60 4.62 24.36
C ALA A 90 -0.73 6.09 24.83
N LEU A 91 -1.86 6.74 24.57
CA LEU A 91 -2.10 8.13 25.00
C LEU A 91 -2.22 8.24 26.52
N ALA A 92 -2.84 7.24 27.17
CA ALA A 92 -2.97 7.15 28.61
C ALA A 92 -1.69 6.68 29.30
N ALA A 93 -0.59 6.37 28.59
CA ALA A 93 0.63 5.86 29.21
C ALA A 93 1.14 6.76 30.36
N PRO A 94 1.26 8.10 30.22
CA PRO A 94 1.67 8.98 31.31
C PRO A 94 0.72 8.94 32.52
N LEU A 95 -0.58 8.79 32.25
CA LEU A 95 -1.59 8.70 33.29
C LEU A 95 -1.49 7.36 34.03
N ILE A 96 -1.32 6.26 33.29
CA ILE A 96 -1.18 4.91 33.87
C ILE A 96 0.10 4.86 34.71
N THR A 97 1.23 5.37 34.21
CA THR A 97 2.48 5.43 34.97
C THR A 97 2.38 6.32 36.21
N ALA A 98 1.64 7.43 36.13
CA ALA A 98 1.39 8.28 37.30
C ALA A 98 0.49 7.58 38.34
N LEU A 99 -0.47 6.76 37.91
CA LEU A 99 -1.35 5.99 38.80
C LEU A 99 -0.64 4.79 39.44
N THR A 100 0.23 4.11 38.71
CA THR A 100 1.01 2.98 39.23
C THR A 100 2.26 3.42 40.00
N GLY A 101 2.64 4.70 39.91
CA GLY A 101 3.88 5.22 40.50
C GLY A 101 5.15 4.72 39.81
N GLN A 102 5.02 4.12 38.63
CA GLN A 102 6.13 3.51 37.89
C GLN A 102 6.68 4.46 36.83
N ASP A 103 8.00 4.50 36.64
CA ASP A 103 8.65 5.23 35.55
C ASP A 103 9.27 4.23 34.54
N PRO A 104 8.96 4.32 33.23
CA PRO A 104 9.56 3.45 32.20
C PRO A 104 11.09 3.54 32.11
N TYR A 105 11.70 4.57 32.71
CA TYR A 105 13.14 4.80 32.75
C TYR A 105 13.80 4.51 34.11
N ALA A 106 13.02 4.29 35.18
CA ALA A 106 13.56 4.03 36.50
C ALA A 106 14.04 2.58 36.65
N TYR A 107 15.26 2.43 37.17
CA TYR A 107 15.92 1.14 37.40
C TYR A 107 15.59 0.62 38.79
N HIS A 108 15.33 -0.69 38.89
CA HIS A 108 15.04 -1.36 40.16
C HIS A 108 15.97 -2.57 40.35
N ASP A 109 17.21 -2.29 40.75
CA ASP A 109 18.25 -3.32 40.88
C ASP A 109 17.90 -4.41 41.90
N GLY A 110 17.14 -4.07 42.95
CA GLY A 110 16.68 -5.01 43.97
C GLY A 110 15.67 -6.06 43.47
N LEU A 111 15.09 -5.87 42.29
CA LEU A 111 14.17 -6.81 41.64
C LEU A 111 14.89 -7.77 40.69
N ILE A 112 16.22 -7.66 40.58
CA ILE A 112 17.04 -8.43 39.66
C ILE A 112 17.99 -9.34 40.44
N ASP A 113 18.00 -10.63 40.11
CA ASP A 113 18.92 -11.61 40.68
C ASP A 113 20.25 -11.60 39.91
N SER A 114 21.22 -10.82 40.41
CA SER A 114 22.56 -10.74 39.81
C SER A 114 23.29 -12.09 39.83
N ALA A 115 23.03 -12.96 40.82
CA ALA A 115 23.66 -14.27 40.92
C ALA A 115 23.16 -15.24 39.83
N ARG A 116 21.94 -15.01 39.32
CA ARG A 116 21.36 -15.74 38.18
C ARG A 116 21.51 -15.02 36.85
N GLY A 117 22.51 -14.14 36.74
CA GLY A 117 22.84 -13.45 35.50
C GLY A 117 21.89 -12.31 35.15
N GLY A 118 21.16 -11.75 36.12
CA GLY A 118 20.33 -10.56 35.93
C GLY A 118 18.86 -10.82 35.58
N VAL A 119 18.35 -12.00 35.92
CA VAL A 119 16.92 -12.33 35.71
C VAL A 119 16.03 -11.71 36.79
N PRO A 120 14.77 -11.37 36.49
CA PRO A 120 13.84 -10.87 37.49
C PRO A 120 13.62 -11.86 38.65
N VAL A 121 13.52 -11.34 39.87
CA VAL A 121 13.18 -12.11 41.06
C VAL A 121 11.69 -12.40 41.07
N GLY A 122 11.31 -13.68 41.16
CA GLY A 122 9.92 -14.12 41.23
C GLY A 122 9.41 -14.77 39.94
N PRO A 123 8.20 -15.36 39.98
CA PRO A 123 7.62 -16.04 38.81
C PRO A 123 7.26 -15.05 37.69
N LEU A 124 7.18 -15.57 36.46
CA LEU A 124 6.67 -14.86 35.27
C LEU A 124 7.37 -13.51 34.98
N GLY A 125 8.67 -13.40 35.22
CA GLY A 125 9.42 -12.17 34.94
C GLY A 125 9.30 -11.09 36.03
N GLY A 126 8.99 -11.49 37.26
CA GLY A 126 8.92 -10.59 38.42
C GLY A 126 7.57 -9.86 38.54
N VAL A 127 6.48 -10.49 38.08
CA VAL A 127 5.13 -9.95 38.23
C VAL A 127 4.80 -9.73 39.71
N SER A 128 4.38 -8.52 40.05
CA SER A 128 4.03 -8.12 41.41
C SER A 128 2.89 -7.09 41.41
N ALA A 129 2.41 -6.72 42.60
CA ALA A 129 1.40 -5.68 42.76
C ALA A 129 1.87 -4.30 42.25
N ASP A 130 3.18 -4.04 42.36
CA ASP A 130 3.82 -2.81 41.89
C ASP A 130 4.22 -2.89 40.40
N HIS A 131 4.50 -4.11 39.90
CA HIS A 131 4.92 -4.39 38.52
C HIS A 131 3.99 -5.40 37.84
N TRP A 132 2.87 -4.92 37.29
CA TRP A 132 1.75 -5.77 36.84
C TRP A 132 2.10 -6.76 35.73
N LEU A 133 3.08 -6.41 34.88
CA LEU A 133 3.60 -7.29 33.82
C LEU A 133 5.05 -7.72 34.09
N GLY A 134 5.54 -7.52 35.31
CA GLY A 134 6.92 -7.79 35.69
C GLY A 134 7.88 -6.69 35.27
N VAL A 135 9.17 -7.02 35.29
CA VAL A 135 10.27 -6.08 35.06
C VAL A 135 11.22 -6.57 33.98
N GLU A 136 11.86 -5.62 33.30
CA GLU A 136 12.87 -5.92 32.29
C GLU A 136 14.11 -6.59 32.90
N PRO A 137 14.51 -7.78 32.42
CA PRO A 137 15.75 -8.43 32.83
C PRO A 137 16.97 -7.51 32.66
N GLY A 138 17.90 -7.58 33.61
CA GLY A 138 19.14 -6.81 33.62
C GLY A 138 19.02 -5.34 34.03
N THR A 139 17.82 -4.74 34.04
CA THR A 139 17.63 -3.32 34.41
C THR A 139 16.56 -3.08 35.47
N GLY A 140 15.64 -4.02 35.67
CA GLY A 140 14.55 -3.89 36.65
C GLY A 140 13.51 -2.82 36.27
N ARG A 141 13.53 -2.29 35.05
CA ARG A 141 12.56 -1.27 34.61
C ARG A 141 11.18 -1.89 34.44
N ASP A 142 10.13 -1.16 34.79
CA ASP A 142 8.76 -1.67 34.71
C ASP A 142 8.35 -2.04 33.28
N LEU A 143 7.95 -3.30 33.07
CA LEU A 143 7.68 -3.81 31.72
C LEU A 143 6.39 -3.24 31.13
N LEU A 144 5.35 -3.03 31.95
CA LEU A 144 4.08 -2.45 31.50
C LEU A 144 4.28 -1.01 31.00
N ALA A 145 4.94 -0.17 31.79
CA ALA A 145 5.27 1.21 31.44
C ALA A 145 6.06 1.27 30.13
N ARG A 146 7.05 0.38 29.97
CA ARG A 146 7.83 0.28 28.74
C ARG A 146 7.00 -0.16 27.54
N LEU A 147 6.07 -1.11 27.69
CA LEU A 147 5.17 -1.53 26.61
C LEU A 147 4.24 -0.39 26.17
N LEU A 148 3.71 0.39 27.11
CA LEU A 148 2.81 1.52 26.84
C LEU A 148 3.54 2.70 26.17
N TYR A 149 4.73 3.06 26.67
CA TYR A 149 5.56 4.09 26.03
C TYR A 149 6.11 3.59 24.69
N GLY A 150 6.43 2.30 24.58
CA GLY A 150 6.82 1.66 23.32
C GLY A 150 5.71 1.75 22.27
N ALA A 151 4.46 1.56 22.66
CA ALA A 151 3.30 1.74 21.79
C ALA A 151 3.22 3.18 21.24
N ARG A 152 3.47 4.19 22.08
CA ARG A 152 3.49 5.60 21.64
C ARG A 152 4.53 5.83 20.56
N ILE A 153 5.76 5.37 20.79
CA ILE A 153 6.86 5.59 19.86
C ILE A 153 6.64 4.84 18.55
N SER A 154 6.32 3.54 18.60
CA SER A 154 6.09 2.74 17.39
C SER A 154 4.92 3.26 16.56
N LEU A 155 3.79 3.63 17.19
CA LEU A 155 2.64 4.20 16.48
C LEU A 155 2.93 5.59 15.90
N LEU A 156 3.64 6.45 16.66
CA LEU A 156 4.03 7.78 16.19
C LEU A 156 4.96 7.71 15.00
N VAL A 157 5.99 6.86 15.06
CA VAL A 157 6.95 6.71 13.97
C VAL A 157 6.29 6.16 12.73
N ALA A 158 5.46 5.13 12.85
CA ALA A 158 4.74 4.57 11.71
C ALA A 158 3.78 5.57 11.07
N ALA A 159 2.95 6.24 11.87
CA ALA A 159 2.02 7.24 11.38
C ALA A 159 2.74 8.45 10.76
N GLY A 160 3.79 8.95 11.42
CA GLY A 160 4.62 10.04 10.93
C GLY A 160 5.30 9.69 9.60
N ALA A 161 5.90 8.50 9.52
CA ALA A 161 6.52 8.01 8.30
C ALA A 161 5.51 7.90 7.16
N THR A 162 4.32 7.35 7.41
CA THR A 162 3.24 7.27 6.40
C THR A 162 2.81 8.66 5.94
N LEU A 163 2.68 9.64 6.85
CA LEU A 163 2.32 11.01 6.47
C LEU A 163 3.39 11.66 5.60
N VAL A 164 4.67 11.54 5.95
CA VAL A 164 5.79 12.06 5.15
C VAL A 164 5.83 11.38 3.78
N GLN A 165 5.69 10.05 3.76
CA GLN A 165 5.65 9.26 2.54
C GLN A 165 4.53 9.69 1.60
N ILE A 166 3.34 9.96 2.14
CA ILE A 166 2.19 10.45 1.37
C ILE A 166 2.42 11.89 0.92
N ALA A 167 2.93 12.77 1.77
CA ALA A 167 3.18 14.16 1.42
C ALA A 167 4.17 14.27 0.25
N ILE A 168 5.31 13.59 0.34
CA ILE A 168 6.32 13.56 -0.73
C ILE A 168 5.75 12.87 -1.97
N GLY A 169 5.10 11.71 -1.81
CA GLY A 169 4.54 10.97 -2.92
C GLY A 169 3.45 11.74 -3.67
N LEU A 170 2.60 12.47 -2.96
CA LEU A 170 1.56 13.31 -3.53
C LEU A 170 2.16 14.51 -4.28
N ALA A 171 3.15 15.19 -3.69
CA ALA A 171 3.83 16.30 -4.32
C ALA A 171 4.55 15.88 -5.60
N VAL A 172 5.37 14.82 -5.53
CA VAL A 172 6.15 14.30 -6.66
C VAL A 172 5.23 13.70 -7.73
N GLY A 173 4.24 12.91 -7.34
CA GLY A 173 3.30 12.28 -8.29
C GLY A 173 2.44 13.29 -9.03
N LEU A 174 1.97 14.35 -8.36
CA LEU A 174 1.25 15.46 -9.01
C LEU A 174 2.17 16.24 -9.94
N ALA A 175 3.39 16.56 -9.51
CA ALA A 175 4.37 17.27 -10.33
C ALA A 175 4.71 16.49 -11.60
N ALA A 176 4.94 15.18 -11.49
CA ALA A 176 5.19 14.29 -12.61
C ALA A 176 3.98 14.16 -13.56
N GLY A 177 2.75 14.05 -13.02
CA GLY A 177 1.54 13.90 -13.84
C GLY A 177 1.03 15.20 -14.50
N LEU A 178 1.32 16.35 -13.91
CA LEU A 178 0.95 17.66 -14.46
C LEU A 178 2.06 18.28 -15.32
N GLY A 179 3.32 17.96 -15.02
CA GLY A 179 4.49 18.44 -15.73
C GLY A 179 4.62 17.90 -17.16
N GLY A 180 5.74 18.26 -17.78
CA GLY A 180 6.16 17.73 -19.08
C GLY A 180 6.92 16.40 -18.95
N PRO A 181 7.20 15.74 -20.09
CA PRO A 181 7.85 14.42 -20.13
C PRO A 181 9.26 14.42 -19.50
N LEU A 182 9.98 15.55 -19.53
CA LEU A 182 11.30 15.68 -18.90
C LEU A 182 11.22 15.66 -17.37
N LEU A 183 10.32 16.46 -16.80
CA LEU A 183 10.13 16.50 -15.34
C LEU A 183 9.64 15.14 -14.82
N ASP A 184 8.73 14.52 -15.57
CA ASP A 184 8.23 13.18 -15.29
C ASP A 184 9.34 12.11 -15.28
N SER A 185 10.19 12.11 -16.31
CA SER A 185 11.35 11.23 -16.42
C SER A 185 12.35 11.45 -15.28
N LEU A 186 12.68 12.70 -14.97
CA LEU A 186 13.61 13.04 -13.89
C LEU A 186 13.10 12.57 -12.52
N LEU A 187 11.85 12.91 -12.18
CA LEU A 187 11.25 12.54 -10.89
C LEU A 187 11.09 11.03 -10.75
N SER A 188 10.73 10.33 -11.83
CA SER A 188 10.64 8.87 -11.84
C SER A 188 12.02 8.24 -11.59
N ARG A 189 13.07 8.71 -12.28
CA ARG A 189 14.45 8.23 -12.11
C ARG A 189 14.97 8.44 -10.70
N VAL A 190 14.73 9.61 -10.10
CA VAL A 190 15.12 9.88 -8.71
C VAL A 190 14.45 8.89 -7.76
N GLY A 191 13.15 8.62 -7.96
CA GLY A 191 12.44 7.61 -7.19
C GLY A 191 13.00 6.20 -7.37
N ASP A 192 13.36 5.82 -8.60
CA ASP A 192 13.91 4.50 -8.90
C ASP A 192 15.31 4.29 -8.29
N VAL A 193 16.15 5.34 -8.28
CA VAL A 193 17.46 5.32 -7.60
C VAL A 193 17.30 5.16 -6.09
N LEU A 194 16.37 5.89 -5.46
CA LEU A 194 16.14 5.77 -4.02
C LEU A 194 15.64 4.38 -3.60
N VAL A 195 14.77 3.76 -4.40
CA VAL A 195 14.27 2.41 -4.12
C VAL A 195 15.35 1.34 -4.32
N ALA A 196 16.31 1.57 -5.22
CA ALA A 196 17.43 0.66 -5.43
C ALA A 196 18.44 0.66 -4.27
N LEU A 197 18.48 1.73 -3.46
CA LEU A 197 19.34 1.82 -2.29
C LEU A 197 18.77 1.01 -1.12
N PRO A 198 19.53 0.07 -0.52
CA PRO A 198 19.07 -0.65 0.66
C PRO A 198 18.86 0.31 1.84
N MET A 199 17.61 0.51 2.26
CA MET A 199 17.24 1.43 3.35
C MET A 199 18.01 1.11 4.65
N LEU A 200 18.26 -0.17 4.93
CA LEU A 200 19.04 -0.61 6.09
C LEU A 200 20.47 -0.04 6.07
N VAL A 201 21.14 -0.11 4.91
CA VAL A 201 22.53 0.35 4.76
C VAL A 201 22.61 1.84 5.01
N VAL A 202 21.69 2.61 4.44
CA VAL A 202 21.59 4.06 4.68
C VAL A 202 21.26 4.34 6.15
N GLY A 203 20.34 3.59 6.75
CA GLY A 203 20.01 3.70 8.16
C GLY A 203 21.23 3.49 9.06
N ILE A 204 22.03 2.45 8.82
CA ILE A 204 23.27 2.18 9.57
C ILE A 204 24.25 3.35 9.39
N ALA A 205 24.47 3.81 8.16
CA ALA A 205 25.35 4.94 7.89
C ALA A 205 24.91 6.22 8.63
N LEU A 206 23.59 6.49 8.67
CA LEU A 206 23.04 7.62 9.42
C LEU A 206 23.28 7.52 10.92
N THR A 207 23.45 6.32 11.48
CA THR A 207 23.79 6.19 12.91
C THR A 207 25.16 6.74 13.27
N ALA A 208 26.10 6.76 12.31
CA ALA A 208 27.45 7.31 12.48
C ALA A 208 27.52 8.81 12.17
N VAL A 209 26.70 9.30 11.25
CA VAL A 209 26.71 10.71 10.81
C VAL A 209 25.83 11.60 11.71
N VAL A 210 24.68 11.09 12.14
CA VAL A 210 23.72 11.88 12.92
C VAL A 210 24.12 11.88 14.40
N PRO A 211 24.21 13.07 15.04
CA PRO A 211 24.55 13.19 16.44
C PRO A 211 23.66 12.33 17.37
N PRO A 212 24.19 11.81 18.49
CA PRO A 212 23.42 11.05 19.46
C PRO A 212 22.19 11.79 20.02
N ASP A 213 22.28 13.11 20.15
CA ASP A 213 21.23 13.97 20.71
C ASP A 213 20.04 14.18 19.77
N PHE A 214 20.19 13.82 18.48
CA PHE A 214 19.08 13.93 17.54
C PHE A 214 17.98 12.91 17.87
N PRO A 215 16.69 13.32 17.90
CA PRO A 215 15.60 12.43 18.24
C PRO A 215 15.51 11.25 17.26
N ARG A 216 15.93 10.06 17.71
CA ARG A 216 15.92 8.82 16.93
C ARG A 216 14.55 8.48 16.32
N PRO A 217 13.40 8.68 17.00
CA PRO A 217 12.09 8.49 16.39
C PRO A 217 11.86 9.40 15.17
N LEU A 218 12.29 10.67 15.24
CA LEU A 218 12.16 11.60 14.10
C LEU A 218 13.07 11.19 12.94
N LEU A 219 14.29 10.71 13.24
CA LEU A 219 15.19 10.18 12.21
C LEU A 219 14.51 9.03 11.45
N LEU A 220 13.87 8.11 12.16
CA LEU A 220 13.14 7.00 11.53
C LEU A 220 11.95 7.48 10.70
N VAL A 221 11.17 8.46 11.19
CA VAL A 221 10.08 9.07 10.41
C VAL A 221 10.60 9.62 9.08
N LEU A 222 11.70 10.36 9.12
CA LEU A 222 12.31 10.94 7.94
C LEU A 222 12.90 9.89 7.01
N LEU A 223 13.63 8.91 7.55
CA LEU A 223 14.25 7.83 6.79
C LEU A 223 13.20 6.97 6.07
N ILE A 224 12.22 6.44 6.81
CA ILE A 224 11.18 5.59 6.26
C ILE A 224 10.32 6.37 5.26
N GLY A 225 9.93 7.61 5.62
CA GLY A 225 9.13 8.47 4.74
C GLY A 225 9.84 8.87 3.44
N ALA A 226 11.13 9.24 3.53
CA ALA A 226 11.94 9.67 2.39
C ALA A 226 12.38 8.53 1.47
N PHE A 227 12.38 7.28 1.92
CA PHE A 227 12.65 6.13 1.06
C PHE A 227 11.36 5.45 0.57
N GLY A 228 10.26 5.54 1.32
CA GLY A 228 9.00 4.88 0.97
C GLY A 228 8.16 5.60 -0.09
N TRP A 229 8.42 6.86 -0.43
CA TRP A 229 7.48 7.69 -1.20
C TRP A 229 7.33 7.27 -2.67
N GLY A 230 8.31 6.55 -3.24
CA GLY A 230 8.32 6.19 -4.66
C GLY A 230 7.07 5.41 -5.09
N GLY A 231 6.63 4.45 -4.28
CA GLY A 231 5.39 3.70 -4.53
C GLY A 231 4.16 4.60 -4.58
N THR A 232 4.02 5.50 -3.59
CA THR A 232 2.93 6.48 -3.54
C THR A 232 2.96 7.42 -4.74
N ALA A 233 4.15 7.93 -5.12
CA ALA A 233 4.30 8.83 -6.26
C ALA A 233 3.86 8.19 -7.57
N ARG A 234 4.22 6.92 -7.81
CA ARG A 234 3.79 6.19 -9.01
C ARG A 234 2.26 6.06 -9.09
N ILE A 235 1.61 5.74 -7.96
CA ILE A 235 0.15 5.63 -7.88
C ILE A 235 -0.51 6.98 -8.14
N VAL A 236 -0.06 8.03 -7.44
CA VAL A 236 -0.60 9.39 -7.60
C VAL A 236 -0.41 9.89 -9.03
N ARG A 237 0.77 9.65 -9.62
CA ARG A 237 1.05 9.99 -11.03
C ARG A 237 0.07 9.30 -11.98
N ALA A 238 -0.11 7.99 -11.85
CA ALA A 238 -1.03 7.22 -12.68
C ALA A 238 -2.48 7.74 -12.58
N GLN A 239 -2.94 8.02 -11.35
CA GLN A 239 -4.26 8.61 -11.11
C GLN A 239 -4.36 10.03 -11.69
N THR A 240 -3.32 10.83 -11.54
CA THR A 240 -3.26 12.20 -12.07
C THR A 240 -3.35 12.22 -13.59
N LEU A 241 -2.61 11.35 -14.28
CA LEU A 241 -2.66 11.21 -15.74
C LEU A 241 -4.06 10.79 -16.22
N SER A 242 -4.73 9.90 -15.47
CA SER A 242 -6.11 9.50 -15.75
C SER A 242 -7.11 10.65 -15.54
N LEU A 243 -7.04 11.33 -14.40
CA LEU A 243 -7.94 12.44 -14.07
C LEU A 243 -7.75 13.66 -14.98
N ARG A 244 -6.52 13.94 -15.40
CA ARG A 244 -6.19 15.06 -16.30
C ARG A 244 -6.91 14.98 -17.65
N ARG A 245 -7.29 13.78 -18.10
CA ARG A 245 -8.04 13.55 -19.35
C ARG A 245 -9.55 13.69 -19.20
N ARG A 246 -10.08 13.97 -17.99
CA ARG A 246 -11.52 14.10 -17.76
C ARG A 246 -12.04 15.50 -18.06
N ASP A 247 -13.29 15.58 -18.49
CA ASP A 247 -13.95 16.81 -18.96
C ASP A 247 -13.93 17.95 -17.94
N PHE A 248 -14.08 17.66 -16.64
CA PHE A 248 -14.04 18.71 -15.61
C PHE A 248 -12.65 19.36 -15.48
N VAL A 249 -11.57 18.61 -15.72
CA VAL A 249 -10.21 19.15 -15.72
C VAL A 249 -9.94 19.94 -17.00
N ALA A 250 -10.45 19.46 -18.14
CA ALA A 250 -10.37 20.19 -19.41
C ALA A 250 -11.12 21.53 -19.32
N ALA A 251 -12.35 21.54 -18.80
CA ALA A 251 -13.15 22.74 -18.58
C ALA A 251 -12.46 23.74 -17.63
N ALA A 252 -11.86 23.25 -16.54
CA ALA A 252 -11.10 24.09 -15.62
C ALA A 252 -9.89 24.76 -16.29
N ARG A 253 -9.17 24.04 -17.17
CA ARG A 253 -8.04 24.60 -17.93
C ARG A 253 -8.48 25.63 -18.97
N LEU A 254 -9.57 25.35 -19.69
CA LEU A 254 -10.18 26.28 -20.65
C LEU A 254 -10.64 27.57 -19.96
N SER A 255 -11.01 27.51 -18.68
CA SER A 255 -11.34 28.67 -17.85
C SER A 255 -10.12 29.48 -17.37
N GLY A 256 -8.92 29.19 -17.88
CA GLY A 256 -7.68 29.90 -17.54
C GLY A 256 -7.03 29.49 -16.21
N ASN A 257 -7.47 28.39 -15.58
CA ASN A 257 -6.86 27.96 -14.33
C ASN A 257 -5.46 27.37 -14.57
N GLY A 258 -4.44 27.97 -13.93
CA GLY A 258 -3.07 27.45 -13.95
C GLY A 258 -2.92 26.06 -13.30
N PRO A 259 -1.80 25.35 -13.56
CA PRO A 259 -1.61 23.95 -13.16
C PRO A 259 -1.76 23.72 -11.66
N TRP A 260 -1.29 24.66 -10.84
CA TRP A 260 -1.42 24.57 -9.38
C TRP A 260 -2.86 24.69 -8.89
N ARG A 261 -3.64 25.58 -9.52
CA ARG A 261 -5.05 25.78 -9.18
C ARG A 261 -5.88 24.55 -9.58
N VAL A 262 -5.59 23.98 -10.75
CA VAL A 262 -6.16 22.70 -11.20
C VAL A 262 -5.80 21.56 -10.24
N ALA A 263 -4.53 21.48 -9.82
CA ALA A 263 -4.08 20.47 -8.86
C ALA A 263 -4.87 20.55 -7.55
N ARG A 264 -4.96 21.74 -6.96
CA ARG A 264 -5.58 21.93 -5.64
C ARG A 264 -7.10 21.81 -5.65
N ARG A 265 -7.78 22.36 -6.67
CA ARG A 265 -9.25 22.41 -6.70
C ARG A 265 -9.88 21.17 -7.34
N GLU A 266 -9.25 20.60 -8.35
CA GLU A 266 -9.87 19.52 -9.15
C GLU A 266 -9.26 18.15 -8.85
N LEU A 267 -7.93 18.07 -8.75
CA LEU A 267 -7.23 16.80 -8.61
C LEU A 267 -7.13 16.31 -7.16
N LEU A 268 -6.69 17.16 -6.22
CA LEU A 268 -6.51 16.76 -4.82
C LEU A 268 -7.77 16.15 -4.19
N PRO A 269 -8.99 16.74 -4.34
CA PRO A 269 -10.19 16.14 -3.78
C PRO A 269 -10.53 14.78 -4.41
N SER A 270 -10.22 14.63 -5.71
CA SER A 270 -10.45 13.38 -6.45
C SER A 270 -9.44 12.28 -6.07
N LEU A 271 -8.22 12.68 -5.70
CA LEU A 271 -7.14 11.78 -5.27
C LEU A 271 -7.25 11.39 -3.80
N ALA A 272 -8.04 12.09 -3.00
CA ALA A 272 -8.16 11.81 -1.56
C ALA A 272 -8.58 10.36 -1.28
N ALA A 273 -9.59 9.84 -2.00
CA ALA A 273 -10.05 8.46 -1.81
C ALA A 273 -8.94 7.41 -2.09
N PRO A 274 -8.29 7.36 -3.27
CA PRO A 274 -7.23 6.38 -3.51
C PRO A 274 -6.00 6.58 -2.61
N VAL A 275 -5.66 7.82 -2.25
CA VAL A 275 -4.53 8.10 -1.34
C VAL A 275 -4.82 7.62 0.08
N ILE A 276 -6.02 7.86 0.61
CA ILE A 276 -6.42 7.37 1.94
C ILE A 276 -6.44 5.84 1.96
N THR A 277 -6.97 5.21 0.91
CA THR A 277 -6.95 3.75 0.76
C THR A 277 -5.52 3.22 0.81
N TYR A 278 -4.60 3.85 0.09
CA TYR A 278 -3.20 3.43 0.07
C TYR A 278 -2.51 3.70 1.42
N ALA A 279 -2.81 4.81 2.08
CA ALA A 279 -2.32 5.14 3.41
C ALA A 279 -2.63 4.04 4.44
N ALA A 280 -3.83 3.47 4.35
CA ALA A 280 -4.27 2.42 5.26
C ALA A 280 -3.46 1.11 5.10
N VAL A 281 -2.90 0.86 3.91
CA VAL A 281 -1.99 -0.27 3.64
C VAL A 281 -0.56 0.06 4.09
N LEU A 282 -0.14 1.33 3.99
CA LEU A 282 1.21 1.75 4.37
C LEU A 282 1.45 1.74 5.88
N LEU A 283 0.43 2.06 6.69
CA LEU A 283 0.57 2.08 8.15
C LEU A 283 1.13 0.77 8.74
N PRO A 284 0.52 -0.41 8.52
CA PRO A 284 1.06 -1.67 9.06
C PRO A 284 2.45 -2.01 8.51
N VAL A 285 2.72 -1.68 7.23
CA VAL A 285 4.05 -1.86 6.63
C VAL A 285 5.10 -1.02 7.36
N ASN A 286 4.80 0.25 7.61
CA ASN A 286 5.72 1.16 8.27
C ASN A 286 5.95 0.82 9.75
N ILE A 287 4.95 0.22 10.43
CA ILE A 287 5.14 -0.37 11.78
C ILE A 287 6.18 -1.48 11.72
N VAL A 288 6.05 -2.41 10.76
CA VAL A 288 7.01 -3.52 10.62
C VAL A 288 8.41 -3.02 10.26
N VAL A 289 8.52 -2.01 9.39
CA VAL A 289 9.81 -1.39 9.03
C VAL A 289 10.45 -0.71 10.24
N GLU A 290 9.70 0.10 11.00
CA GLU A 290 10.19 0.70 12.26
C GLU A 290 10.70 -0.37 13.21
N ALA A 291 9.87 -1.39 13.46
CA ALA A 291 10.21 -2.49 14.36
C ALA A 291 11.47 -3.22 13.92
N SER A 292 11.62 -3.48 12.61
CA SER A 292 12.80 -4.15 12.05
C SER A 292 14.07 -3.31 12.20
N LEU A 293 14.00 -2.01 11.92
CA LEU A 293 15.15 -1.10 12.05
C LEU A 293 15.57 -0.93 13.51
N SER A 294 14.60 -0.78 14.41
CA SER A 294 14.83 -0.68 15.86
C SER A 294 15.36 -2.01 16.42
N PHE A 295 14.85 -3.14 15.93
CA PHE A 295 15.34 -4.47 16.30
C PHE A 295 16.81 -4.70 15.90
N LEU A 296 17.19 -4.23 14.71
CA LEU A 296 18.56 -4.31 14.20
C LEU A 296 19.52 -3.25 14.79
N GLY A 297 19.07 -2.47 15.77
CA GLY A 297 19.89 -1.47 16.48
C GLY A 297 20.13 -0.16 15.70
N VAL A 298 19.50 -0.01 14.54
CA VAL A 298 19.58 1.21 13.70
C VAL A 298 18.59 2.26 14.16
N GLY A 299 17.43 1.82 14.64
CA GLY A 299 16.29 2.67 14.97
C GLY A 299 16.34 3.30 16.36
N VAL A 300 15.26 3.11 17.12
CA VAL A 300 15.13 3.64 18.48
C VAL A 300 16.14 2.95 19.39
N LYS A 301 16.90 3.74 20.16
CA LYS A 301 17.93 3.24 21.07
C LYS A 301 17.50 3.43 22.53
N PRO A 302 17.97 2.56 23.45
CA PRO A 302 17.84 2.80 24.89
C PRO A 302 18.33 4.20 25.27
N PRO A 303 17.68 4.88 26.24
CA PRO A 303 16.66 4.35 27.15
C PRO A 303 15.22 4.38 26.59
N THR A 304 14.98 4.99 25.43
CA THR A 304 13.64 5.16 24.84
C THR A 304 13.05 3.80 24.44
N PRO A 305 11.87 3.41 24.93
CA PRO A 305 11.25 2.16 24.52
C PRO A 305 10.57 2.30 23.15
N SER A 306 10.75 1.29 22.29
CA SER A 306 9.85 0.96 21.17
C SER A 306 9.67 -0.55 21.11
N TRP A 307 8.61 -1.05 20.50
CA TRP A 307 8.39 -2.51 20.47
C TRP A 307 9.51 -3.26 19.74
N GLY A 308 10.06 -2.66 18.67
CA GLY A 308 11.24 -3.23 17.98
C GLY A 308 12.50 -3.22 18.84
N GLN A 309 12.75 -2.12 19.57
CA GLN A 309 13.89 -2.03 20.49
C GLN A 309 13.77 -3.06 21.62
N MET A 310 12.59 -3.19 22.22
CA MET A 310 12.32 -4.17 23.28
C MET A 310 12.55 -5.60 22.80
N LEU A 311 12.14 -5.91 21.56
CA LEU A 311 12.39 -7.22 20.96
C LEU A 311 13.89 -7.48 20.74
N SER A 312 14.66 -6.45 20.39
CA SER A 312 16.13 -6.53 20.26
C SER A 312 16.78 -6.96 21.58
N THR A 313 16.43 -6.27 22.66
CA THR A 313 16.98 -6.55 24.00
C THR A 313 16.50 -7.89 24.53
N ALA A 314 15.32 -8.35 24.15
CA ALA A 314 14.77 -9.61 24.66
C ALA A 314 15.41 -10.87 24.04
N GLN A 315 16.17 -10.75 22.93
CA GLN A 315 16.83 -11.89 22.28
C GLN A 315 17.79 -12.66 23.19
N THR A 316 18.44 -11.98 24.14
CA THR A 316 19.37 -12.63 25.07
C THR A 316 18.68 -13.29 26.26
N TRP A 317 17.41 -12.95 26.50
CA TRP A 317 16.68 -13.34 27.71
C TRP A 317 15.57 -14.36 27.47
N PHE A 318 15.21 -14.67 26.22
CA PHE A 318 14.03 -15.48 25.89
C PHE A 318 13.95 -16.85 26.59
N ARG A 319 15.10 -17.47 26.90
CA ARG A 319 15.14 -18.76 27.62
C ARG A 319 14.87 -18.61 29.11
N ALA A 320 15.32 -17.50 29.69
CA ALA A 320 15.22 -17.23 31.12
C ALA A 320 13.89 -16.56 31.46
N ASP A 321 13.45 -15.62 30.64
CA ASP A 321 12.17 -14.96 30.72
C ASP A 321 11.50 -14.90 29.33
N PRO A 322 10.70 -15.92 28.99
CA PRO A 322 9.97 -15.95 27.73
C PRO A 322 8.93 -14.83 27.60
N MET A 323 8.38 -14.33 28.71
CA MET A 323 7.33 -13.29 28.69
C MET A 323 7.90 -11.97 28.18
N TYR A 324 9.17 -11.69 28.48
CA TYR A 324 9.85 -10.48 28.03
C TYR A 324 9.90 -10.34 26.50
N VAL A 325 9.99 -11.46 25.75
CA VAL A 325 9.89 -11.47 24.28
C VAL A 325 8.43 -11.48 23.81
N LEU A 326 7.60 -12.32 24.42
CA LEU A 326 6.24 -12.60 23.94
C LEU A 326 5.30 -11.39 24.05
N LEU A 327 5.44 -10.56 25.09
CA LEU A 327 4.60 -9.39 25.28
C LEU A 327 4.78 -8.32 24.17
N PRO A 328 6.00 -7.79 23.89
CA PRO A 328 6.18 -6.82 22.82
C PRO A 328 5.89 -7.45 21.44
N ALA A 329 6.24 -8.72 21.21
CA ALA A 329 5.94 -9.41 19.95
C ALA A 329 4.42 -9.57 19.73
N GLY A 330 3.68 -9.92 20.78
CA GLY A 330 2.22 -10.07 20.75
C GLY A 330 1.52 -8.74 20.46
N LEU A 331 1.94 -7.65 21.10
CA LEU A 331 1.41 -6.31 20.81
C LEU A 331 1.68 -5.90 19.36
N LEU A 332 2.90 -6.14 18.85
CA LEU A 332 3.25 -5.87 17.46
C LEU A 332 2.35 -6.66 16.50
N PHE A 333 2.19 -7.96 16.74
CA PHE A 333 1.34 -8.85 15.95
C PHE A 333 -0.11 -8.38 15.91
N VAL A 334 -0.71 -8.14 17.08
CA VAL A 334 -2.10 -7.67 17.20
C VAL A 334 -2.28 -6.33 16.50
N THR A 335 -1.32 -5.42 16.64
CA THR A 335 -1.38 -4.09 16.02
C THR A 335 -1.31 -4.18 14.50
N VAL A 336 -0.35 -4.92 13.95
CA VAL A 336 -0.20 -5.10 12.50
C VAL A 336 -1.41 -5.81 11.91
N LEU A 337 -1.91 -6.85 12.57
CA LEU A 337 -3.12 -7.56 12.15
C LEU A 337 -4.34 -6.63 12.13
N ALA A 338 -4.55 -5.86 13.20
CA ALA A 338 -5.68 -4.95 13.29
C ALA A 338 -5.61 -3.83 12.24
N PHE A 339 -4.43 -3.23 11.99
CA PHE A 339 -4.26 -2.25 10.92
C PHE A 339 -4.46 -2.87 9.53
N THR A 340 -4.02 -4.09 9.31
CA THR A 340 -4.18 -4.79 8.01
C THR A 340 -5.65 -5.04 7.71
N VAL A 341 -6.40 -5.58 8.68
CA VAL A 341 -7.85 -5.83 8.54
C VAL A 341 -8.62 -4.52 8.38
N LEU A 342 -8.28 -3.49 9.17
CA LEU A 342 -8.92 -2.18 9.03
C LEU A 342 -8.60 -1.54 7.67
N GLY A 343 -7.37 -1.68 7.18
CA GLY A 343 -6.94 -1.15 5.89
C GLY A 343 -7.71 -1.76 4.73
N GLU A 344 -7.94 -3.08 4.76
CA GLU A 344 -8.77 -3.74 3.75
C GLU A 344 -10.23 -3.30 3.84
N ALA A 345 -10.77 -3.09 5.04
CA ALA A 345 -12.12 -2.55 5.22
C ALA A 345 -12.25 -1.11 4.67
N VAL A 346 -11.27 -0.25 4.91
CA VAL A 346 -11.21 1.12 4.35
C VAL A 346 -11.12 1.08 2.83
N ARG A 347 -10.22 0.24 2.29
CA ARG A 347 -10.08 0.03 0.84
C ARG A 347 -11.40 -0.37 0.22
N THR A 348 -12.08 -1.31 0.86
CA THR A 348 -13.33 -1.83 0.34
C THR A 348 -14.46 -0.80 0.41
N ALA A 349 -14.58 -0.07 1.52
CA ALA A 349 -15.60 0.98 1.68
C ALA A 349 -15.43 2.13 0.68
N LEU A 350 -14.20 2.34 0.18
CA LEU A 350 -13.86 3.37 -0.79
C LEU A 350 -13.81 2.86 -2.24
N ASP A 351 -13.98 1.56 -2.50
CA ASP A 351 -14.03 1.02 -3.86
C ASP A 351 -15.44 1.18 -4.46
N PRO A 352 -15.63 2.05 -5.47
CA PRO A 352 -16.93 2.28 -6.10
C PRO A 352 -17.47 1.07 -6.89
N ARG A 353 -16.64 0.05 -7.17
CA ARG A 353 -17.04 -1.12 -7.98
C ARG A 353 -17.82 -2.17 -7.20
N GLU A 354 -17.78 -2.17 -5.87
CA GLU A 354 -18.60 -3.11 -5.08
C GLU A 354 -20.09 -2.73 -5.12
N ALA A 355 -20.39 -1.44 -5.15
CA ALA A 355 -21.77 -0.95 -5.23
C ALA A 355 -22.46 -1.35 -6.55
N SER A 356 -21.70 -1.49 -7.65
CA SER A 356 -22.25 -1.86 -8.95
C SER A 356 -22.47 -3.37 -9.11
N ARG A 357 -21.68 -4.24 -8.46
CA ARG A 357 -21.88 -5.70 -8.51
C ARG A 357 -23.18 -6.15 -7.83
N LEU A 358 -23.58 -5.48 -6.75
CA LEU A 358 -24.86 -5.77 -6.07
C LEU A 358 -26.09 -5.29 -6.86
N ALA A 359 -25.94 -4.29 -7.75
CA ALA A 359 -27.04 -3.78 -8.55
C ALA A 359 -27.34 -4.61 -9.82
N VAL A 360 -26.37 -5.39 -10.31
CA VAL A 360 -26.50 -6.19 -11.53
C VAL A 360 -27.25 -7.51 -11.27
N GLY A 361 -27.25 -8.03 -10.03
CA GLY A 361 -27.91 -9.30 -9.68
C GLY A 361 -29.36 -9.19 -9.17
N THR A 362 -29.87 -7.98 -8.87
CA THR A 362 -31.21 -7.80 -8.26
C THR A 362 -32.29 -7.31 -9.22
N ARG A 363 -32.03 -7.23 -10.53
CA ARG A 363 -33.14 -7.21 -11.49
C ARG A 363 -33.73 -8.62 -11.56
N ARG A 364 -34.59 -8.93 -10.60
CA ARG A 364 -35.56 -10.02 -10.71
C ARG A 364 -36.44 -9.65 -11.91
N GLU A 365 -36.13 -10.24 -13.06
CA GLU A 365 -37.00 -10.16 -14.22
C GLU A 365 -38.35 -10.71 -13.76
N LYS A 366 -39.37 -9.86 -13.77
CA LYS A 366 -40.74 -10.25 -13.42
C LYS A 366 -41.14 -11.28 -14.47
N PRO A 367 -41.37 -12.56 -14.13
CA PRO A 367 -41.82 -13.52 -15.13
C PRO A 367 -43.13 -13.00 -15.71
N ALA A 368 -43.20 -12.96 -17.05
CA ALA A 368 -44.42 -12.59 -17.75
C ALA A 368 -45.55 -13.51 -17.27
N SER A 369 -46.70 -12.92 -16.96
CA SER A 369 -47.89 -13.65 -16.53
C SER A 369 -48.26 -14.70 -17.59
N PRO A 370 -48.55 -15.96 -17.21
CA PRO A 370 -48.92 -17.02 -18.14
C PRO A 370 -50.40 -16.88 -18.50
N GLU A 371 -50.74 -15.87 -19.29
CA GLU A 371 -52.10 -15.71 -19.80
C GLU A 371 -52.06 -15.22 -21.24
N SER A 372 -51.44 -16.04 -22.10
CA SER A 372 -51.68 -16.07 -23.55
C SER A 372 -50.89 -17.25 -24.15
N VAL A 373 -51.15 -18.46 -23.67
CA VAL A 373 -50.83 -19.67 -24.43
C VAL A 373 -52.15 -20.24 -24.91
N ALA A 374 -52.33 -20.15 -26.22
CA ALA A 374 -53.49 -20.56 -26.96
C ALA A 374 -53.87 -22.03 -26.69
N SER A 375 -55.18 -22.27 -26.65
CA SER A 375 -55.81 -23.59 -26.75
C SER A 375 -55.52 -24.21 -28.13
N PRO A 376 -55.20 -25.52 -28.23
CA PRO A 376 -54.89 -26.16 -29.50
C PRO A 376 -56.13 -26.75 -30.21
N ALA A 377 -56.01 -26.83 -31.53
CA ALA A 377 -56.72 -27.68 -32.50
C ALA A 377 -57.89 -27.07 -33.31
N SER A 378 -57.61 -26.77 -34.59
CA SER A 378 -58.13 -27.58 -35.72
C SER A 378 -57.31 -27.33 -36.99
N PRO A 379 -56.93 -28.36 -37.77
CA PRO A 379 -56.04 -28.22 -38.93
C PRO A 379 -56.74 -27.62 -40.17
N ALA A 380 -55.95 -26.86 -40.93
CA ALA A 380 -56.34 -26.03 -42.07
C ALA A 380 -56.74 -26.83 -43.34
N PRO A 381 -57.61 -26.28 -44.19
CA PRO A 381 -57.77 -26.76 -45.56
C PRO A 381 -56.65 -26.23 -46.46
N VAL A 382 -56.05 -27.15 -47.22
CA VAL A 382 -55.01 -26.93 -48.23
C VAL A 382 -55.57 -26.09 -49.38
N SER A 383 -54.90 -24.99 -49.72
CA SER A 383 -55.14 -24.21 -50.94
C SER A 383 -54.01 -24.47 -51.95
N PRO A 384 -54.30 -24.59 -53.26
CA PRO A 384 -53.36 -25.07 -54.27
C PRO A 384 -52.32 -24.01 -54.70
N ASP A 385 -51.14 -24.50 -55.09
CA ASP A 385 -49.96 -23.74 -55.55
C ASP A 385 -50.24 -22.78 -56.72
N PRO A 386 -49.67 -21.56 -56.73
CA PRO A 386 -49.63 -20.72 -57.91
C PRO A 386 -48.54 -21.17 -58.91
N ALA A 387 -48.91 -21.15 -60.20
CA ALA A 387 -48.13 -21.57 -61.36
C ALA A 387 -46.78 -20.83 -61.53
N PRO A 388 -45.78 -21.46 -62.18
CA PRO A 388 -44.46 -20.87 -62.41
C PRO A 388 -44.50 -19.75 -63.47
N SER A 389 -43.81 -18.65 -63.17
CA SER A 389 -43.51 -17.54 -64.09
C SER A 389 -42.56 -17.96 -65.22
N PRO A 390 -42.74 -17.46 -66.46
CA PRO A 390 -41.94 -17.87 -67.61
C PRO A 390 -40.55 -17.21 -67.66
N ASP A 391 -39.53 -18.02 -67.96
CA ASP A 391 -38.14 -17.65 -68.21
C ASP A 391 -37.95 -16.69 -69.41
N PRO A 392 -37.06 -15.68 -69.32
CA PRO A 392 -36.55 -14.99 -70.50
C PRO A 392 -35.41 -15.78 -71.16
N ALA A 393 -35.60 -16.07 -72.45
CA ALA A 393 -34.72 -16.83 -73.32
C ALA A 393 -33.27 -16.31 -73.40
N SER A 394 -32.34 -17.26 -73.39
CA SER A 394 -30.90 -17.12 -73.64
C SER A 394 -30.59 -16.78 -75.11
N PRO A 395 -29.60 -15.92 -75.40
CA PRO A 395 -29.07 -15.80 -76.76
C PRO A 395 -28.04 -16.90 -77.08
N ARG A 396 -28.26 -17.58 -78.22
CA ARG A 396 -27.36 -18.53 -78.86
C ARG A 396 -26.05 -17.87 -79.32
N LYS A 397 -24.92 -18.56 -79.16
CA LYS A 397 -23.82 -18.57 -80.15
C LYS A 397 -23.29 -19.99 -80.35
N ALA A 398 -22.94 -20.26 -81.61
CA ALA A 398 -22.89 -21.54 -82.31
C ALA A 398 -21.63 -22.39 -82.05
N PRO A 399 -21.64 -23.68 -82.45
CA PRO A 399 -20.44 -24.49 -82.60
C PRO A 399 -19.90 -24.47 -84.04
N SER A 400 -18.58 -24.38 -84.15
CA SER A 400 -17.72 -25.12 -85.10
C SER A 400 -16.27 -24.90 -84.71
#